data_AF-A0A969NDA0-F1
#
_entry.id   AF-A0A969NDA0-F1
#
_cell.length_a   1.000
_cell.length_b   1.000
_cell.length_c   1.000
_cell.angle_alpha   90.00
_cell.angle_beta   90.00
_cell.angle_gamma   90.00
#
_symmetry.space_group_name_H-M   'P 1'
#
loop_
_entity.id
_entity.type
_entity.pdbx_description
1 polymer ?
#
loop_
_entity_poly.entity_id
_entity_poly.type
_entity_poly.pdbx_seq_one_letter_code
_entity_poly.pdbx_strand_id
1 'polypeptide(L)'
;MREKNRHKVDSIKHRGIQYTEIVEDGWIYGHHRLPIQTLEDDEWTQPIKFGGGFFLFNGEIFNYDKEKYDSDVEYLKDFFSGPRPQGEFENEINKWDGFWSIVVVFTETGNRFVFTDPLGKKQLYYNGAGEISSEIKDLTESHRVDKQMVSTIKKWGYNYDDKTIYQDVKRIMPNKIYKFGPDNEIPTLDHSDYFKWDENVPDRSIHDLLEESVSRRLLSKKYKVSTLFSGGLDSTIILYFLRKLGADVNIYSIDNGADGDMVRFMEKRWNLNINYLNPEIDNINLEEKLKIYDVNDGPIDLGSVLPQYYLFKDIKDKIVLTGDGADELFGGYRRIAEYDSQYSDVFQELPFYHLLRIDRMSMNFTIECRNPFLGHDVIRKALTLPYSERMHKKHFKRSI
;
A
#
# COMPACT_ATOMS: atom_id res chain seq x y z
N MET A 1 -8.43 -31.26 -6.18
CA MET A 1 -8.32 -29.80 -6.34
C MET A 1 -7.79 -29.12 -5.07
N ARG A 2 -8.39 -29.34 -3.88
CA ARG A 2 -7.97 -28.71 -2.60
C ARG A 2 -6.46 -28.73 -2.33
N GLU A 3 -5.81 -29.89 -2.30
CA GLU A 3 -4.34 -29.95 -2.09
C GLU A 3 -3.53 -29.41 -3.27
N LYS A 4 -4.07 -29.50 -4.49
CA LYS A 4 -3.33 -29.17 -5.72
C LYS A 4 -3.06 -27.68 -5.85
N ASN A 5 -3.93 -26.80 -5.33
CA ASN A 5 -3.80 -25.34 -5.49
C ASN A 5 -3.49 -24.60 -4.17
N ARG A 6 -3.42 -25.29 -3.03
CA ARG A 6 -3.09 -24.66 -1.74
C ARG A 6 -1.72 -23.97 -1.76
N HIS A 7 -0.75 -24.54 -2.47
CA HIS A 7 0.57 -23.93 -2.65
C HIS A 7 0.48 -22.51 -3.21
N LYS A 8 -0.46 -22.24 -4.14
CA LYS A 8 -0.66 -20.92 -4.74
C LYS A 8 -1.06 -19.88 -3.71
N VAL A 9 -1.89 -20.27 -2.74
CA VAL A 9 -2.32 -19.38 -1.65
C VAL A 9 -1.19 -19.21 -0.62
N ASP A 10 -0.50 -20.29 -0.29
CA ASP A 10 0.65 -20.26 0.64
C ASP A 10 1.84 -19.44 0.10
N SER A 11 1.89 -19.15 -1.21
CA SER A 11 2.92 -18.30 -1.83
C SER A 11 2.98 -16.88 -1.26
N ILE A 12 1.87 -16.41 -0.68
CA ILE A 12 1.76 -15.09 -0.06
C ILE A 12 1.70 -15.15 1.47
N LYS A 13 2.05 -16.29 2.07
CA LYS A 13 1.98 -16.49 3.53
C LYS A 13 2.86 -15.52 4.33
N HIS A 14 3.91 -14.96 3.75
CA HIS A 14 4.76 -13.96 4.41
C HIS A 14 4.00 -12.68 4.75
N ARG A 15 2.89 -12.40 4.06
CA ARG A 15 2.10 -11.18 4.24
C ARG A 15 1.20 -11.20 5.48
N GLY A 16 0.97 -12.37 6.10
CA GLY A 16 0.06 -12.50 7.24
C GLY A 16 0.38 -13.68 8.15
N ILE A 17 -0.08 -13.62 9.39
CA ILE A 17 0.22 -14.62 10.43
C ILE A 17 -0.88 -15.66 10.64
N GLN A 18 -2.07 -15.43 10.09
CA GLN A 18 -3.22 -16.33 10.23
C GLN A 18 -3.80 -16.69 8.87
N TYR A 19 -3.99 -17.99 8.62
CA TYR A 19 -4.57 -18.49 7.38
C TYR A 19 -6.00 -18.96 7.58
N THR A 20 -6.91 -18.50 6.72
CA THR A 20 -8.28 -18.98 6.63
C THR A 20 -8.72 -19.09 5.17
N GLU A 21 -9.68 -19.97 4.90
CA GLU A 21 -10.20 -20.19 3.55
C GLU A 21 -11.69 -20.50 3.52
N ILE A 22 -12.32 -20.19 2.39
CA ILE A 22 -13.60 -20.76 1.96
C ILE A 22 -13.36 -21.52 0.66
N VAL A 23 -13.94 -22.71 0.53
CA VAL A 23 -13.92 -23.49 -0.71
C VAL A 23 -15.35 -23.65 -1.18
N GLU A 24 -15.69 -23.01 -2.30
CA GLU A 24 -17.06 -22.90 -2.83
C GLU A 24 -17.00 -22.78 -4.35
N ASP A 25 -17.93 -23.42 -5.06
CA ASP A 25 -18.07 -23.38 -6.52
C ASP A 25 -16.78 -23.62 -7.33
N GLY A 26 -15.92 -24.52 -6.84
CA GLY A 26 -14.65 -24.85 -7.49
C GLY A 26 -13.52 -23.86 -7.23
N TRP A 27 -13.77 -22.79 -6.48
CA TRP A 27 -12.79 -21.77 -6.10
C TRP A 27 -12.27 -21.99 -4.68
N ILE A 28 -11.04 -21.51 -4.44
CA ILE A 28 -10.46 -21.37 -3.10
C ILE A 28 -10.29 -19.88 -2.85
N TYR A 29 -10.98 -19.38 -1.83
CA TYR A 29 -10.88 -18.01 -1.36
C TYR A 29 -10.06 -18.01 -0.08
N GLY A 30 -8.75 -17.87 -0.21
CA GLY A 30 -7.81 -17.92 0.90
C GLY A 30 -7.29 -16.55 1.29
N HIS A 31 -7.04 -16.36 2.59
CA HIS A 31 -6.51 -15.11 3.13
C HIS A 31 -5.43 -15.39 4.17
N HIS A 32 -4.30 -14.67 4.05
CA HIS A 32 -3.28 -14.60 5.10
C HIS A 32 -3.39 -13.26 5.81
N ARG A 33 -3.98 -13.28 7.01
CA ARG A 33 -4.32 -12.11 7.81
C ARG A 33 -3.18 -11.68 8.72
N LEU A 34 -2.88 -10.39 8.72
CA LEU A 34 -2.19 -9.69 9.79
C LEU A 34 -3.23 -8.83 10.53
N PRO A 35 -3.67 -9.20 11.76
CA PRO A 35 -4.75 -8.50 12.45
C PRO A 35 -4.26 -7.19 13.08
N ILE A 36 -4.45 -6.06 12.38
CA ILE A 36 -3.96 -4.75 12.82
C ILE A 36 -5.04 -3.93 13.55
N GLN A 37 -6.17 -3.64 12.88
CA GLN A 37 -7.35 -2.97 13.44
C GLN A 37 -8.34 -3.93 14.10
N THR A 38 -7.91 -5.17 14.23
CA THR A 38 -8.65 -6.32 14.76
C THR A 38 -7.67 -7.15 15.59
N LEU A 39 -8.14 -8.21 16.26
CA LEU A 39 -7.35 -9.07 17.14
C LEU A 39 -7.11 -10.45 16.53
N GLU A 40 -6.10 -11.17 17.03
CA GLU A 40 -5.79 -12.53 16.57
C GLU A 40 -6.90 -13.54 16.96
N ASP A 41 -7.57 -13.33 18.08
CA ASP A 41 -8.56 -14.23 18.66
C ASP A 41 -10.02 -13.80 18.42
N ASP A 42 -10.25 -12.87 17.49
CA ASP A 42 -11.60 -12.43 17.11
C ASP A 42 -12.21 -13.24 15.95
N GLU A 43 -13.42 -12.85 15.56
CA GLU A 43 -14.19 -13.47 14.47
C GLU A 43 -13.97 -12.83 13.09
N TRP A 44 -13.04 -11.87 12.95
CA TRP A 44 -12.82 -11.10 11.72
C TRP A 44 -11.81 -11.75 10.76
N THR A 45 -11.67 -13.08 10.83
CA THR A 45 -10.90 -13.86 9.85
C THR A 45 -11.58 -13.85 8.49
N GLN A 46 -10.81 -13.71 7.41
CA GLN A 46 -11.36 -13.54 6.06
C GLN A 46 -11.21 -14.81 5.21
N PRO A 47 -12.09 -15.09 4.23
CA PRO A 47 -13.14 -14.23 3.70
C PRO A 47 -14.32 -13.98 4.65
N ILE A 48 -14.88 -12.78 4.62
CA ILE A 48 -16.01 -12.38 5.48
C ILE A 48 -17.32 -12.53 4.71
N LYS A 49 -18.24 -13.34 5.26
CA LYS A 49 -19.58 -13.53 4.70
C LYS A 49 -20.52 -12.36 5.04
N PHE A 50 -21.37 -12.02 4.09
CA PHE A 50 -22.47 -11.06 4.22
C PHE A 50 -23.72 -11.59 3.50
N GLY A 51 -24.85 -10.87 3.60
CA GLY A 51 -26.16 -11.35 3.13
C GLY A 51 -26.26 -11.76 1.65
N GLY A 52 -25.37 -11.27 0.78
CA GLY A 52 -25.35 -11.55 -0.67
C GLY A 52 -24.10 -12.26 -1.17
N GLY A 53 -23.20 -12.69 -0.28
CA GLY A 53 -21.95 -13.36 -0.64
C GLY A 53 -20.84 -13.17 0.39
N PHE A 54 -19.62 -12.88 -0.05
CA PHE A 54 -18.48 -12.63 0.84
C PHE A 54 -17.43 -11.71 0.22
N PHE A 55 -16.55 -11.15 1.05
CA PHE A 55 -15.43 -10.34 0.57
C PHE A 55 -14.08 -10.77 1.17
N LEU A 56 -13.02 -10.44 0.45
CA LEU A 56 -11.64 -10.45 0.92
C LEU A 56 -11.11 -9.02 0.84
N PHE A 57 -10.35 -8.61 1.85
CA PHE A 57 -9.84 -7.28 2.07
C PHE A 57 -8.39 -7.35 2.58
N ASN A 58 -7.47 -6.71 1.87
CA ASN A 58 -6.10 -6.51 2.29
C ASN A 58 -5.81 -5.02 2.30
N GLY A 59 -5.77 -4.41 3.48
CA GLY A 59 -5.63 -2.97 3.60
C GLY A 59 -6.12 -2.44 4.94
N GLU A 60 -6.34 -1.14 4.97
CA GLU A 60 -6.85 -0.38 6.10
C GLU A 60 -7.79 0.73 5.60
N ILE A 61 -8.91 0.93 6.29
CA ILE A 61 -9.70 2.16 6.19
C ILE A 61 -9.58 2.87 7.54
N PHE A 62 -9.09 4.11 7.57
CA PHE A 62 -8.77 4.79 8.83
C PHE A 62 -9.89 5.69 9.36
N ASN A 63 -10.87 6.02 8.52
CA ASN A 63 -11.89 7.03 8.77
C ASN A 63 -13.33 6.48 8.75
N TYR A 64 -13.52 5.19 9.03
CA TYR A 64 -14.86 4.68 9.36
C TYR A 64 -15.35 5.29 10.69
N ASP A 65 -16.67 5.24 10.88
CA ASP A 65 -17.31 5.72 12.10
C ASP A 65 -16.99 4.78 13.28
N LYS A 66 -16.07 5.20 14.14
CA LYS A 66 -15.62 4.43 15.31
C LYS A 66 -16.63 4.41 16.46
N GLU A 67 -17.68 5.23 16.40
CA GLU A 67 -18.80 5.13 17.35
C GLU A 67 -19.74 4.00 16.97
N LYS A 68 -19.81 3.68 15.66
CA LYS A 68 -20.68 2.62 15.12
C LYS A 68 -19.97 1.27 14.95
N TYR A 69 -18.68 1.27 14.61
CA TYR A 69 -17.94 0.05 14.28
C TYR A 69 -16.63 -0.03 15.08
N ASP A 70 -16.29 -1.24 15.52
CA ASP A 70 -15.07 -1.50 16.28
C ASP A 70 -13.83 -1.68 15.37
N SER A 71 -14.05 -1.97 14.08
CA SER A 71 -13.01 -2.14 13.07
C SER A 71 -13.49 -1.73 11.67
N ASP A 72 -12.54 -1.55 10.76
CA ASP A 72 -12.81 -1.34 9.34
C ASP A 72 -13.42 -2.57 8.65
N VAL A 73 -13.05 -3.79 9.08
CA VAL A 73 -13.65 -5.03 8.57
C VAL A 73 -15.13 -5.12 8.92
N GLU A 74 -15.51 -4.72 10.13
CA GLU A 74 -16.92 -4.64 10.54
C GLU A 74 -17.68 -3.61 9.71
N TYR A 75 -17.11 -2.43 9.53
CA TYR A 75 -17.64 -1.40 8.64
C TYR A 75 -17.84 -1.93 7.22
N LEU A 76 -16.85 -2.62 6.65
CA LEU A 76 -16.92 -3.20 5.31
C LEU A 76 -18.01 -4.27 5.20
N LYS A 77 -18.17 -5.12 6.22
CA LYS A 77 -19.24 -6.11 6.26
C LYS A 77 -20.62 -5.45 6.18
N ASP A 78 -20.86 -4.40 6.95
CA ASP A 78 -22.11 -3.62 6.86
C ASP A 78 -22.23 -2.92 5.49
N PHE A 79 -21.14 -2.33 5.01
CA PHE A 79 -21.07 -1.62 3.74
C PHE A 79 -21.50 -2.49 2.55
N PHE A 80 -21.01 -3.73 2.47
CA PHE A 80 -21.33 -4.71 1.43
C PHE A 80 -22.64 -5.48 1.66
N SER A 81 -23.21 -5.46 2.87
CA SER A 81 -24.46 -6.18 3.19
C SER A 81 -25.71 -5.52 2.59
N GLY A 82 -25.69 -4.20 2.37
CA GLY A 82 -26.86 -3.45 1.94
C GLY A 82 -27.00 -3.35 0.41
N PRO A 83 -28.24 -3.41 -0.14
CA PRO A 83 -28.45 -3.04 -1.54
C PRO A 83 -28.12 -1.56 -1.72
N ARG A 84 -27.22 -1.25 -2.66
CA ARG A 84 -26.87 0.15 -2.99
C ARG A 84 -27.23 0.42 -4.46
N PRO A 85 -28.01 1.49 -4.74
CA PRO A 85 -28.14 2.03 -6.09
C PRO A 85 -26.78 2.29 -6.73
N GLN A 86 -26.71 2.20 -8.06
CA GLN A 86 -25.52 2.51 -8.82
C GLN A 86 -25.04 3.95 -8.52
N GLY A 87 -23.75 4.15 -8.24
CA GLY A 87 -23.17 5.44 -7.89
C GLY A 87 -23.06 5.71 -6.38
N GLU A 88 -23.90 5.11 -5.53
CA GLU A 88 -23.78 5.29 -4.07
C GLU A 88 -22.55 4.58 -3.50
N PHE A 89 -22.15 3.47 -4.15
CA PHE A 89 -20.97 2.72 -3.79
C PHE A 89 -19.69 3.55 -3.99
N GLU A 90 -19.56 4.15 -5.16
CA GLU A 90 -18.41 4.98 -5.54
C GLU A 90 -18.38 6.26 -4.71
N ASN A 91 -19.52 6.91 -4.49
CA ASN A 91 -19.62 8.10 -3.65
C ASN A 91 -19.13 7.86 -2.22
N GLU A 92 -19.41 6.69 -1.66
CA GLU A 92 -18.94 6.35 -0.31
C GLU A 92 -17.45 6.00 -0.32
N ILE A 93 -16.98 5.20 -1.28
CA ILE A 93 -15.55 4.85 -1.41
C ILE A 93 -14.70 6.10 -1.63
N ASN A 94 -15.22 7.10 -2.35
CA ASN A 94 -14.55 8.39 -2.59
C ASN A 94 -14.23 9.13 -1.27
N LYS A 95 -14.93 8.83 -0.18
CA LYS A 95 -14.68 9.42 1.15
C LYS A 95 -13.66 8.64 1.97
N TRP A 96 -13.31 7.41 1.59
CA TRP A 96 -12.38 6.59 2.37
C TRP A 96 -10.98 7.20 2.38
N ASP A 97 -10.32 7.16 3.53
CA ASP A 97 -8.89 7.41 3.70
C ASP A 97 -8.22 6.13 4.16
N GLY A 98 -7.34 5.58 3.33
CA GLY A 98 -6.84 4.24 3.52
C GLY A 98 -6.04 3.73 2.33
N PHE A 99 -5.80 2.43 2.33
CA PHE A 99 -5.25 1.69 1.20
C PHE A 99 -5.83 0.29 1.24
N TRP A 100 -6.11 -0.33 0.09
CA TRP A 100 -6.90 -1.53 0.04
C TRP A 100 -6.74 -2.29 -1.26
N SER A 101 -6.89 -3.60 -1.17
CA SER A 101 -7.37 -4.41 -2.27
C SER A 101 -8.56 -5.23 -1.81
N ILE A 102 -9.60 -5.24 -2.63
CA ILE A 102 -10.89 -5.83 -2.30
C ILE A 102 -11.32 -6.76 -3.42
N VAL A 103 -11.77 -7.95 -3.02
CA VAL A 103 -12.48 -8.90 -3.87
C VAL A 103 -13.84 -9.14 -3.23
N VAL A 104 -14.92 -8.72 -3.89
CA VAL A 104 -16.31 -8.98 -3.47
C VAL A 104 -16.89 -10.05 -4.36
N VAL A 105 -17.42 -11.11 -3.78
CA VAL A 105 -18.06 -12.22 -4.48
C VAL A 105 -19.54 -12.23 -4.16
N PHE A 106 -20.38 -12.15 -5.19
CA PHE A 106 -21.84 -12.26 -5.06
C PHE A 106 -22.29 -13.66 -5.45
N THR A 107 -22.68 -14.47 -4.47
CA THR A 107 -22.97 -15.90 -4.67
C THR A 107 -24.20 -16.13 -5.56
N GLU A 108 -25.22 -15.27 -5.48
CA GLU A 108 -26.43 -15.41 -6.32
C GLU A 108 -26.15 -15.27 -7.83
N THR A 109 -25.15 -14.45 -8.19
CA THR A 109 -24.83 -14.15 -9.60
C THR A 109 -23.52 -14.76 -10.07
N GLY A 110 -22.69 -15.25 -9.16
CA GLY A 110 -21.31 -15.65 -9.40
C GLY A 110 -20.37 -14.51 -9.82
N ASN A 111 -20.83 -13.25 -9.79
CA ASN A 111 -20.01 -12.10 -10.16
C ASN A 111 -18.98 -11.80 -9.06
N ARG A 112 -17.78 -11.43 -9.49
CA ARG A 112 -16.70 -10.97 -8.60
C ARG A 112 -16.28 -9.57 -9.01
N PHE A 113 -16.31 -8.64 -8.06
CA PHE A 113 -15.80 -7.28 -8.23
C PHE A 113 -14.45 -7.14 -7.57
N VAL A 114 -13.49 -6.61 -8.30
CA VAL A 114 -12.08 -6.64 -7.94
C VAL A 114 -11.49 -5.28 -8.18
N PHE A 115 -10.94 -4.67 -7.15
CA PHE A 115 -10.35 -3.34 -7.23
C PHE A 115 -9.33 -3.10 -6.14
N THR A 116 -8.47 -2.13 -6.39
CA THR A 116 -7.43 -1.67 -5.47
C THR A 116 -7.67 -0.21 -5.11
N ASP A 117 -6.97 0.30 -4.10
CA ASP A 117 -6.95 1.71 -3.75
C ASP A 117 -6.51 2.58 -4.93
N PRO A 118 -6.89 3.87 -4.96
CA PRO A 118 -6.70 4.70 -6.15
C PRO A 118 -5.22 4.96 -6.48
N LEU A 119 -4.28 4.72 -5.55
CA LEU A 119 -2.84 4.76 -5.79
C LEU A 119 -2.21 3.37 -5.99
N GLY A 120 -3.00 2.28 -5.91
CA GLY A 120 -2.51 0.92 -6.07
C GLY A 120 -1.46 0.52 -5.05
N LYS A 121 -1.55 1.02 -3.81
CA LYS A 121 -0.61 0.60 -2.75
C LYS A 121 -0.75 -0.89 -2.46
N LYS A 122 -1.97 -1.42 -2.45
CA LYS A 122 -2.24 -2.87 -2.34
C LYS A 122 -2.59 -3.41 -3.71
N GLN A 123 -1.60 -3.99 -4.38
CA GLN A 123 -1.75 -4.49 -5.74
C GLN A 123 -2.53 -5.81 -5.79
N LEU A 124 -3.24 -6.03 -6.90
CA LEU A 124 -3.81 -7.31 -7.28
C LEU A 124 -3.41 -7.65 -8.71
N TYR A 125 -3.30 -8.95 -8.96
CA TYR A 125 -2.95 -9.52 -10.24
C TYR A 125 -3.92 -10.64 -10.58
N TYR A 126 -4.07 -10.92 -11.87
CA TYR A 126 -4.89 -12.01 -12.36
C TYR A 126 -4.24 -12.72 -13.54
N ASN A 127 -4.56 -13.99 -13.74
CA ASN A 127 -4.11 -14.76 -14.89
C ASN A 127 -5.27 -15.10 -15.85
N GLY A 128 -4.93 -15.81 -16.93
CA GLY A 128 -5.89 -16.23 -17.95
C GLY A 128 -6.96 -17.23 -17.47
N ALA A 129 -6.87 -17.76 -16.25
CA ALA A 129 -7.86 -18.65 -15.65
C ALA A 129 -8.80 -17.93 -14.65
N GLY A 130 -8.65 -16.61 -14.50
CA GLY A 130 -9.43 -15.81 -13.53
C GLY A 130 -8.98 -15.98 -12.08
N GLU A 131 -7.81 -16.60 -11.83
CA GLU A 131 -7.20 -16.62 -10.49
C GLU A 131 -6.69 -15.22 -10.14
N ILE A 132 -6.85 -14.81 -8.88
CA ILE A 132 -6.49 -13.47 -8.40
C ILE A 132 -5.60 -13.59 -7.17
N SER A 133 -4.53 -12.81 -7.12
CA SER A 133 -3.61 -12.79 -5.97
C SER A 133 -3.00 -11.41 -5.73
N SER A 134 -2.52 -11.17 -4.51
CA SER A 134 -1.75 -9.97 -4.16
C SER A 134 -0.34 -9.97 -4.76
N GLU A 135 0.18 -11.14 -5.14
CA GLU A 135 1.52 -11.34 -5.73
C GLU A 135 1.51 -12.21 -6.97
N ILE A 136 2.54 -12.08 -7.79
CA ILE A 136 2.58 -12.62 -9.16
C ILE A 136 3.04 -14.09 -9.18
N LYS A 137 3.91 -14.48 -8.24
CA LYS A 137 4.74 -15.70 -8.27
C LYS A 137 3.98 -16.96 -8.67
N ASP A 138 2.86 -17.24 -8.00
CA ASP A 138 2.11 -18.49 -8.21
C ASP A 138 0.89 -18.33 -9.14
N LEU A 139 0.73 -17.17 -9.79
CA LEU A 139 -0.28 -16.96 -10.83
C LEU A 139 0.20 -17.37 -12.23
N THR A 140 1.52 -17.31 -12.51
CA THR A 140 2.04 -17.68 -13.83
C THR A 140 2.10 -19.19 -13.98
N GLU A 141 1.58 -19.71 -15.08
CA GLU A 141 1.72 -21.13 -15.42
C GLU A 141 2.84 -21.32 -16.44
N SER A 142 2.99 -20.36 -17.36
CA SER A 142 3.94 -20.44 -18.47
C SER A 142 5.37 -20.04 -18.09
N HIS A 143 5.55 -19.21 -17.07
CA HIS A 143 6.82 -18.57 -16.71
C HIS A 143 7.50 -17.84 -17.88
N ARG A 144 6.73 -17.49 -18.93
CA ARG A 144 7.26 -16.82 -20.12
C ARG A 144 7.44 -15.34 -19.83
N VAL A 145 8.68 -14.89 -19.85
CA VAL A 145 9.03 -13.49 -19.61
C VAL A 145 8.51 -12.59 -20.73
N ASP A 146 7.86 -11.48 -20.36
CA ASP A 146 7.47 -10.43 -21.30
C ASP A 146 8.69 -9.53 -21.61
N LYS A 147 9.22 -9.65 -22.83
CA LYS A 147 10.39 -8.88 -23.27
C LYS A 147 10.10 -7.38 -23.42
N GLN A 148 8.87 -7.00 -23.73
CA GLN A 148 8.48 -5.59 -23.82
C GLN A 148 8.48 -4.97 -22.43
N MET A 149 7.88 -5.64 -21.44
CA MET A 149 7.93 -5.23 -20.04
C MET A 149 9.37 -5.01 -19.57
N VAL A 150 10.26 -5.98 -19.79
CA VAL A 150 11.68 -5.88 -19.42
C VAL A 150 12.35 -4.70 -20.11
N SER A 151 12.08 -4.50 -21.40
CA SER A 151 12.63 -3.36 -22.15
C SER A 151 12.12 -2.01 -21.61
N THR A 152 10.85 -1.91 -21.23
CA THR A 152 10.26 -0.71 -20.65
C THR A 152 10.91 -0.38 -19.31
N ILE A 153 11.00 -1.34 -18.39
CA ILE A 153 11.65 -1.14 -17.09
C ILE A 153 13.11 -0.74 -17.27
N LYS A 154 13.86 -1.39 -18.16
CA LYS A 154 15.27 -1.03 -18.42
C LYS A 154 15.44 0.39 -18.96
N LYS A 155 14.46 0.91 -19.70
CA LYS A 155 14.50 2.25 -20.29
C LYS A 155 14.01 3.33 -19.32
N TRP A 156 12.95 3.05 -18.57
CA TRP A 156 12.19 4.05 -17.81
C TRP A 156 12.22 3.83 -16.29
N GLY A 157 12.76 2.71 -15.81
CA GLY A 157 12.82 2.34 -14.39
C GLY A 157 11.57 1.59 -13.88
N TYR A 158 10.42 1.75 -14.55
CA TYR A 158 9.16 1.11 -14.18
C TYR A 158 8.21 0.98 -15.37
N ASN A 159 7.06 0.33 -15.17
CA ASN A 159 6.02 0.15 -16.18
C ASN A 159 4.63 0.48 -15.63
N TYR A 160 3.94 1.40 -16.30
CA TYR A 160 2.67 2.00 -15.87
C TYR A 160 1.43 1.39 -16.52
N ASP A 161 1.56 0.28 -17.26
CA ASP A 161 0.41 -0.44 -17.84
C ASP A 161 0.07 -1.72 -17.04
N ASP A 162 -0.79 -2.57 -17.59
CA ASP A 162 -1.28 -3.80 -16.96
C ASP A 162 -0.31 -4.99 -17.07
N LYS A 163 0.82 -4.84 -17.79
CA LYS A 163 1.79 -5.92 -17.98
C LYS A 163 2.56 -6.21 -16.69
N THR A 164 2.94 -7.47 -16.55
CA THR A 164 3.86 -7.95 -15.53
C THR A 164 5.11 -8.54 -16.16
N ILE A 165 6.02 -9.07 -15.35
CA ILE A 165 7.20 -9.79 -15.86
C ILE A 165 6.81 -11.04 -16.67
N TYR A 166 5.61 -11.60 -16.47
CA TYR A 166 5.11 -12.76 -17.19
C TYR A 166 4.00 -12.39 -18.19
N GLN A 167 3.97 -13.08 -19.33
CA GLN A 167 3.02 -12.82 -20.42
C GLN A 167 1.57 -13.19 -20.08
N ASP A 168 1.37 -14.13 -19.16
CA ASP A 168 0.08 -14.71 -18.79
C ASP A 168 -0.53 -14.12 -17.50
N VAL A 169 0.17 -13.17 -16.87
CA VAL A 169 -0.29 -12.49 -15.65
C VAL A 169 -0.39 -11.00 -15.90
N LYS A 170 -1.53 -10.42 -15.51
CA LYS A 170 -1.86 -9.01 -15.65
C LYS A 170 -2.15 -8.38 -14.30
N ARG A 171 -1.89 -7.07 -14.21
CA ARG A 171 -2.18 -6.24 -13.04
C ARG A 171 -3.62 -5.71 -13.11
N ILE A 172 -4.31 -5.70 -11.97
CA ILE A 172 -5.52 -4.89 -11.76
C ILE A 172 -5.07 -3.43 -11.64
N MET A 173 -5.42 -2.60 -12.62
CA MET A 173 -4.97 -1.21 -12.64
C MET A 173 -5.55 -0.40 -11.47
N PRO A 174 -4.76 0.48 -10.84
CA PRO A 174 -5.23 1.38 -9.79
C PRO A 174 -6.41 2.24 -10.25
N ASN A 175 -7.26 2.65 -9.30
CA ASN A 175 -8.42 3.51 -9.54
C ASN A 175 -9.44 2.96 -10.55
N LYS A 176 -9.51 1.63 -10.70
CA LYS A 176 -10.45 0.93 -11.59
C LYS A 176 -11.13 -0.23 -10.88
N ILE A 177 -12.38 -0.48 -11.24
CA ILE A 177 -13.15 -1.63 -10.77
C ILE A 177 -13.33 -2.59 -11.93
N TYR A 178 -12.90 -3.83 -11.72
CA TYR A 178 -13.00 -4.92 -12.68
C TYR A 178 -14.10 -5.89 -12.24
N LYS A 179 -14.88 -6.37 -13.21
CA LYS A 179 -15.91 -7.39 -13.01
C LYS A 179 -15.52 -8.67 -13.71
N PHE A 180 -15.47 -9.76 -12.95
CA PHE A 180 -15.41 -11.12 -13.46
C PHE A 180 -16.82 -11.70 -13.38
N GLY A 181 -17.37 -12.10 -14.52
CA GLY A 181 -18.59 -12.91 -14.57
C GLY A 181 -18.39 -14.30 -13.95
N PRO A 182 -19.49 -15.06 -13.76
CA PRO A 182 -19.46 -16.43 -13.22
C PRO A 182 -18.52 -17.33 -14.02
N ASP A 183 -18.58 -17.25 -15.35
CA ASP A 183 -17.80 -18.09 -16.28
C ASP A 183 -16.64 -17.32 -16.95
N ASN A 184 -16.41 -16.07 -16.56
CA ASN A 184 -15.37 -15.24 -17.19
C ASN A 184 -14.04 -15.42 -16.47
N GLU A 185 -13.04 -15.91 -17.21
CA GLU A 185 -11.66 -15.94 -16.75
C GLU A 185 -10.96 -14.58 -16.95
N ILE A 186 -11.43 -13.80 -17.93
CA ILE A 186 -10.91 -12.46 -18.24
C ILE A 186 -11.92 -11.41 -17.76
N PRO A 187 -11.50 -10.42 -16.96
CA PRO A 187 -12.40 -9.41 -16.46
C PRO A 187 -12.75 -8.36 -17.51
N THR A 188 -13.92 -7.76 -17.36
CA THR A 188 -14.28 -6.51 -18.03
C THR A 188 -14.07 -5.33 -17.09
N LEU A 189 -13.68 -4.19 -17.65
CA LEU A 189 -13.66 -2.93 -16.91
C LEU A 189 -15.10 -2.51 -16.64
N ASP A 190 -15.47 -2.43 -15.37
CA ASP A 190 -16.81 -2.05 -14.91
C ASP A 190 -16.89 -0.55 -14.67
N HIS A 191 -15.90 0.00 -13.94
CA HIS A 191 -15.75 1.44 -13.70
C HIS A 191 -14.29 1.88 -13.84
N SER A 192 -14.07 3.04 -14.45
CA SER A 192 -12.76 3.74 -14.48
C SER A 192 -12.84 5.00 -13.63
N ASP A 193 -11.74 5.34 -12.99
CA ASP A 193 -11.59 6.56 -12.19
C ASP A 193 -12.69 6.68 -11.13
N TYR A 194 -12.93 5.59 -10.40
CA TYR A 194 -13.98 5.51 -9.38
C TYR A 194 -13.72 6.50 -8.23
N PHE A 195 -12.45 6.82 -7.98
CA PHE A 195 -12.00 7.83 -7.04
C PHE A 195 -11.66 9.12 -7.78
N LYS A 196 -12.19 10.23 -7.29
CA LYS A 196 -12.02 11.58 -7.85
C LYS A 196 -11.16 12.42 -6.92
N TRP A 197 -10.01 12.85 -7.43
CA TRP A 197 -8.99 13.61 -6.68
C TRP A 197 -9.26 15.13 -6.69
N ASP A 198 -10.09 15.59 -7.61
CA ASP A 198 -10.56 16.96 -7.76
C ASP A 198 -11.91 17.21 -7.06
N GLU A 199 -12.58 16.15 -6.59
CA GLU A 199 -13.78 16.24 -5.77
C GLU A 199 -13.45 16.09 -4.27
N ASN A 200 -14.36 16.55 -3.41
CA ASN A 200 -14.25 16.46 -1.95
C ASN A 200 -12.94 17.06 -1.39
N VAL A 201 -12.35 18.06 -2.07
CA VAL A 201 -11.14 18.74 -1.59
C VAL A 201 -11.45 19.46 -0.27
N PRO A 202 -10.77 19.12 0.84
CA PRO A 202 -11.08 19.73 2.12
C PRO A 202 -10.69 21.22 2.17
N ASP A 203 -11.56 22.04 2.75
CA ASP A 203 -11.27 23.45 3.05
C ASP A 203 -10.49 23.60 4.37
N ARG A 204 -9.30 22.98 4.42
CA ARG A 204 -8.38 23.01 5.56
C ARG A 204 -6.95 23.21 5.08
N SER A 205 -6.07 23.61 6.00
CA SER A 205 -4.65 23.74 5.69
C SER A 205 -4.01 22.37 5.47
N ILE A 206 -2.94 22.33 4.67
CA ILE A 206 -2.18 21.08 4.46
C ILE A 206 -1.54 20.58 5.76
N HIS A 207 -1.16 21.50 6.66
CA HIS A 207 -0.71 21.20 8.01
C HIS A 207 -1.75 20.37 8.79
N ASP A 208 -3.00 20.85 8.86
CA ASP A 208 -4.05 20.19 9.64
C ASP A 208 -4.45 18.83 9.05
N LEU A 209 -4.45 18.74 7.72
CA LEU A 209 -4.72 17.48 7.02
C LEU A 209 -3.60 16.47 7.21
N LEU A 210 -2.34 16.90 7.24
CA LEU A 210 -1.21 16.01 7.51
C LEU A 210 -1.18 15.57 8.98
N GLU A 211 -1.49 16.46 9.92
CA GLU A 211 -1.64 16.11 11.34
C GLU A 211 -2.72 15.04 11.53
N GLU A 212 -3.88 15.24 10.91
CA GLU A 212 -4.95 14.25 10.93
C GLU A 212 -4.56 12.94 10.25
N SER A 213 -3.89 13.01 9.10
CA SER A 213 -3.40 11.84 8.38
C SER A 213 -2.42 11.01 9.23
N VAL A 214 -1.52 11.65 9.97
CA VAL A 214 -0.62 11.00 10.93
C VAL A 214 -1.42 10.35 12.06
N SER A 215 -2.36 11.10 12.66
CA SER A 215 -3.22 10.60 13.73
C SER A 215 -4.02 9.36 13.32
N ARG A 216 -4.66 9.40 12.14
CA ARG A 216 -5.41 8.28 11.56
C ARG A 216 -4.56 7.02 11.37
N ARG A 217 -3.28 7.18 10.99
CA ARG A 217 -2.33 6.07 10.79
C ARG A 217 -1.71 5.53 12.07
N LEU A 218 -2.06 6.07 13.24
CA LEU A 218 -1.73 5.47 14.54
C LEU A 218 -2.70 4.34 14.93
N LEU A 219 -3.78 4.12 14.18
CA LEU A 219 -4.82 3.17 14.59
C LEU A 219 -4.33 1.72 14.60
N SER A 220 -4.35 1.07 15.77
CA SER A 220 -4.09 -0.35 15.92
C SER A 220 -4.74 -0.86 17.21
N LYS A 221 -5.18 -2.11 17.23
CA LYS A 221 -5.71 -2.77 18.44
C LYS A 221 -4.62 -3.35 19.33
N LYS A 222 -3.54 -3.88 18.72
CA LYS A 222 -2.54 -4.70 19.42
C LYS A 222 -1.10 -4.21 19.22
N TYR A 223 -0.73 -3.84 18.01
CA TYR A 223 0.67 -3.61 17.69
C TYR A 223 1.07 -2.17 17.93
N LYS A 224 2.25 -1.99 18.53
CA LYS A 224 2.85 -0.66 18.63
C LYS A 224 3.22 -0.17 17.24
N VAL A 225 2.91 1.10 16.99
CA VAL A 225 3.28 1.77 15.74
C VAL A 225 4.73 2.24 15.85
N SER A 226 5.51 2.05 14.79
CA SER A 226 6.86 2.60 14.69
C SER A 226 6.96 3.63 13.56
N THR A 227 8.07 4.36 13.51
CA THR A 227 8.36 5.30 12.43
C THR A 227 9.82 5.22 11.99
N LEU A 228 10.05 5.38 10.68
CA LEU A 228 11.39 5.55 10.11
C LEU A 228 11.81 7.01 10.17
N PHE A 229 12.94 7.27 10.83
CA PHE A 229 13.53 8.59 10.95
C PHE A 229 14.90 8.63 10.27
N SER A 230 14.98 9.31 9.13
CA SER A 230 16.22 9.47 8.36
C SER A 230 16.99 10.75 8.64
N GLY A 231 16.45 11.64 9.49
CA GLY A 231 16.97 13.01 9.66
C GLY A 231 16.65 13.95 8.49
N GLY A 232 16.04 13.43 7.42
CA GLY A 232 15.50 14.21 6.31
C GLY A 232 14.27 15.02 6.71
N LEU A 233 13.87 15.98 5.87
CA LEU A 233 12.74 16.85 6.16
C LEU A 233 11.43 16.07 6.34
N ASP A 234 11.16 15.12 5.46
CA ASP A 234 9.85 14.44 5.41
C ASP A 234 9.62 13.57 6.64
N SER A 235 10.62 12.75 6.99
CA SER A 235 10.58 11.95 8.21
C SER A 235 10.59 12.82 9.48
N THR A 236 11.24 13.99 9.45
CA THR A 236 11.17 14.95 10.56
C THR A 236 9.78 15.54 10.76
N ILE A 237 9.03 15.80 9.68
CA ILE A 237 7.66 16.32 9.75
C ILE A 237 6.72 15.27 10.36
N ILE A 238 6.83 14.00 9.93
CA ILE A 238 6.08 12.90 10.56
C ILE A 238 6.41 12.80 12.04
N LEU A 239 7.70 12.82 12.39
CA LEU A 239 8.15 12.76 13.78
C LEU A 239 7.65 13.95 14.61
N TYR A 240 7.60 15.15 14.03
CA TYR A 240 7.02 16.34 14.68
C TYR A 240 5.55 16.12 15.05
N PHE A 241 4.71 15.66 14.11
CA PHE A 241 3.30 15.40 14.38
C PHE A 241 3.10 14.27 15.40
N LEU A 242 3.86 13.19 15.30
CA LEU A 242 3.83 12.10 16.28
C LEU A 242 4.11 12.62 17.70
N ARG A 243 5.10 13.50 17.85
CA ARG A 243 5.39 14.14 19.15
C ARG A 243 4.31 15.10 19.60
N LYS A 244 3.76 15.92 18.68
CA LYS A 244 2.68 16.86 18.98
C LYS A 244 1.44 16.13 19.50
N LEU A 245 1.14 14.96 18.92
CA LEU A 245 0.05 14.08 19.33
C LEU A 245 0.34 13.30 20.63
N GLY A 246 1.58 13.36 21.15
CA GLY A 246 2.00 12.56 22.31
C GLY A 246 1.98 11.05 22.03
N ALA A 247 2.18 10.64 20.77
CA ALA A 247 2.08 9.25 20.36
C ALA A 247 3.22 8.41 20.95
N ASP A 248 2.87 7.27 21.56
CA ASP A 248 3.85 6.27 22.00
C ASP A 248 4.27 5.38 20.82
N VAL A 249 5.37 5.75 20.17
CA VAL A 249 5.89 5.06 18.98
C VAL A 249 7.34 4.64 19.15
N ASN A 250 7.71 3.53 18.51
CA ASN A 250 9.12 3.18 18.36
C ASN A 250 9.74 3.99 17.20
N ILE A 251 10.94 4.53 17.40
CA ILE A 251 11.64 5.29 16.37
C ILE A 251 12.80 4.46 15.87
N TYR A 252 12.91 4.26 14.56
CA TYR A 252 14.00 3.54 13.92
C TYR A 252 14.81 4.47 13.01
N SER A 253 16.12 4.33 13.03
CA SER A 253 17.03 5.04 12.12
C SER A 253 18.17 4.14 11.68
N ILE A 254 18.74 4.34 10.49
CA ILE A 254 19.93 3.61 10.07
C ILE A 254 21.16 4.33 10.62
N ASP A 255 22.08 3.60 11.26
CA ASP A 255 23.35 4.16 11.73
C ASP A 255 24.34 4.33 10.57
N ASN A 256 24.19 5.42 9.83
CA ASN A 256 25.04 5.73 8.66
C ASN A 256 26.34 6.47 9.02
N GLY A 257 26.84 6.41 10.25
CA GLY A 257 28.06 7.14 10.63
C GLY A 257 27.90 8.66 10.45
N ALA A 258 28.71 9.30 9.59
CA ALA A 258 28.75 10.76 9.39
C ALA A 258 27.43 11.38 8.89
N ASP A 259 26.62 10.64 8.12
CA ASP A 259 25.33 11.14 7.61
C ASP A 259 24.23 11.17 8.69
N GLY A 260 24.49 10.61 9.87
CA GLY A 260 23.58 10.59 11.02
C GLY A 260 23.58 11.89 11.87
N ASP A 261 24.29 12.94 11.46
CA ASP A 261 24.43 14.17 12.28
C ASP A 261 23.09 14.83 12.60
N MET A 262 22.18 14.91 11.62
CA MET A 262 20.83 15.44 11.85
C MET A 262 20.02 14.53 12.79
N VAL A 263 20.15 13.21 12.64
CA VAL A 263 19.47 12.25 13.51
C VAL A 263 19.94 12.42 14.95
N ARG A 264 21.26 12.42 15.20
CA ARG A 264 21.87 12.60 16.53
C ARG A 264 21.55 13.97 17.13
N PHE A 265 21.55 15.02 16.31
CA PHE A 265 21.16 16.36 16.75
C PHE A 265 19.71 16.37 17.26
N MET A 266 18.80 15.78 16.50
CA MET A 266 17.37 15.74 16.85
C MET A 266 17.11 14.80 18.03
N GLU A 267 17.81 13.67 18.12
CA GLU A 267 17.79 12.76 19.26
C GLU A 267 18.07 13.51 20.56
N LYS A 268 19.18 14.25 20.61
CA LYS A 268 19.55 15.07 21.77
C LYS A 268 18.56 16.24 21.99
N ARG A 269 18.18 16.94 20.93
CA ARG A 269 17.35 18.15 21.00
C ARG A 269 15.93 17.86 21.47
N TRP A 270 15.39 16.71 21.12
CA TRP A 270 14.02 16.28 21.40
C TRP A 270 13.96 15.15 22.44
N ASN A 271 15.10 14.69 22.96
CA ASN A 271 15.20 13.57 23.90
C ASN A 271 14.48 12.34 23.35
N LEU A 272 14.86 11.92 22.14
CA LEU A 272 14.30 10.75 21.47
C LEU A 272 15.01 9.50 21.95
N ASN A 273 14.29 8.38 21.99
CA ASN A 273 14.89 7.06 22.11
C ASN A 273 14.89 6.41 20.72
N ILE A 274 16.04 6.37 20.07
CA ILE A 274 16.18 5.86 18.70
C ILE A 274 16.72 4.43 18.74
N ASN A 275 16.03 3.54 18.03
CA ASN A 275 16.51 2.20 17.74
C ASN A 275 17.35 2.25 16.46
N TYR A 276 18.67 2.27 16.63
CA TYR A 276 19.60 2.27 15.50
C TYR A 276 19.67 0.89 14.84
N LEU A 277 19.51 0.88 13.52
CA LEU A 277 19.58 -0.29 12.66
C LEU A 277 20.92 -0.32 11.93
N ASN A 278 21.51 -1.51 11.82
CA ASN A 278 22.80 -1.75 11.17
C ASN A 278 22.64 -2.80 10.06
N PRO A 279 21.97 -2.46 8.95
CA PRO A 279 21.69 -3.40 7.88
C PRO A 279 22.99 -3.89 7.24
N GLU A 280 23.21 -5.20 7.25
CA GLU A 280 24.37 -5.84 6.62
C GLU A 280 24.17 -5.95 5.10
N ILE A 281 24.54 -4.89 4.36
CA ILE A 281 24.38 -4.83 2.90
C ILE A 281 25.68 -5.24 2.17
N ASP A 282 26.81 -5.25 2.87
CA ASP A 282 28.10 -5.63 2.29
C ASP A 282 28.22 -7.15 2.19
N ASN A 283 28.68 -7.65 1.02
CA ASN A 283 28.93 -9.08 0.72
C ASN A 283 27.71 -9.97 0.43
N ILE A 284 26.64 -9.42 -0.14
CA ILE A 284 25.48 -10.20 -0.58
C ILE A 284 25.85 -11.11 -1.77
N ASN A 285 25.65 -12.42 -1.61
CA ASN A 285 25.91 -13.40 -2.67
C ASN A 285 24.81 -13.39 -3.76
N LEU A 286 25.05 -14.11 -4.86
CA LEU A 286 24.10 -14.16 -5.98
C LEU A 286 22.74 -14.77 -5.59
N GLU A 287 22.74 -15.80 -4.74
CA GLU A 287 21.52 -16.49 -4.32
C GLU A 287 20.59 -15.55 -3.53
N GLU A 288 21.15 -14.77 -2.61
CA GLU A 288 20.39 -13.79 -1.83
C GLU A 288 19.88 -12.65 -2.70
N LYS A 289 20.67 -12.18 -3.68
CA LYS A 289 20.17 -11.21 -4.67
C LYS A 289 18.98 -11.77 -5.46
N LEU A 290 19.05 -13.03 -5.90
CA LEU A 290 17.96 -13.68 -6.62
C LEU A 290 16.70 -13.82 -5.75
N LYS A 291 16.84 -14.13 -4.45
CA LYS A 291 15.71 -14.13 -3.51
C LYS A 291 15.07 -12.76 -3.38
N ILE A 292 15.87 -11.69 -3.31
CA ILE A 292 15.34 -10.33 -3.19
C ILE A 292 14.65 -9.89 -4.49
N TYR A 293 15.19 -10.27 -5.65
CA TYR A 293 14.50 -10.08 -6.93
C TYR A 293 13.16 -10.82 -6.99
N ASP A 294 13.13 -12.04 -6.47
CA ASP A 294 11.90 -12.84 -6.39
C ASP A 294 10.87 -12.13 -5.51
N VAL A 295 11.24 -11.68 -4.30
CA VAL A 295 10.34 -10.88 -3.42
C VAL A 295 9.74 -9.68 -4.15
N ASN A 296 10.51 -9.03 -5.01
CA ASN A 296 10.08 -7.82 -5.72
C ASN A 296 9.15 -8.11 -6.92
N ASP A 297 8.96 -9.37 -7.34
CA ASP A 297 8.15 -9.77 -8.50
C ASP A 297 8.52 -9.07 -9.83
N GLY A 298 9.76 -8.59 -9.97
CA GLY A 298 10.17 -7.87 -11.18
C GLY A 298 11.59 -7.29 -11.13
N PRO A 299 12.15 -6.90 -12.30
CA PRO A 299 13.53 -6.44 -12.43
C PRO A 299 13.69 -4.96 -12.04
N ILE A 300 13.18 -4.57 -10.88
CA ILE A 300 13.29 -3.21 -10.34
C ILE A 300 14.70 -3.00 -9.76
N ASP A 301 15.16 -1.75 -9.74
CA ASP A 301 16.50 -1.31 -9.34
C ASP A 301 16.94 -1.83 -7.95
N LEU A 302 17.97 -2.69 -7.93
CA LEU A 302 18.59 -3.18 -6.69
C LEU A 302 19.19 -2.08 -5.82
N GLY A 303 19.60 -0.95 -6.40
CA GLY A 303 20.19 0.17 -5.66
C GLY A 303 19.27 0.70 -4.56
N SER A 304 17.95 0.64 -4.78
CA SER A 304 16.93 1.05 -3.81
C SER A 304 16.25 -0.12 -3.09
N VAL A 305 16.12 -1.29 -3.75
CA VAL A 305 15.48 -2.47 -3.18
C VAL A 305 16.32 -3.09 -2.06
N LEU A 306 17.64 -3.22 -2.24
CA LEU A 306 18.51 -3.87 -1.24
C LEU A 306 18.49 -3.14 0.11
N PRO A 307 18.71 -1.81 0.20
CA PRO A 307 18.65 -1.12 1.48
C PRO A 307 17.28 -1.27 2.17
N GLN A 308 16.19 -1.21 1.40
CA GLN A 308 14.84 -1.36 1.95
C GLN A 308 14.59 -2.78 2.48
N TYR A 309 15.05 -3.81 1.77
CA TYR A 309 14.94 -5.20 2.22
C TYR A 309 15.59 -5.39 3.59
N TYR A 310 16.85 -4.98 3.75
CA TYR A 310 17.56 -5.13 5.03
C TYR A 310 17.01 -4.21 6.12
N LEU A 311 16.57 -3.01 5.77
CA LEU A 311 15.88 -2.12 6.71
C LEU A 311 14.66 -2.80 7.33
N PHE A 312 13.78 -3.39 6.51
CA PHE A 312 12.60 -4.08 7.02
C PHE A 312 12.92 -5.41 7.70
N LYS A 313 13.98 -6.11 7.29
CA LYS A 313 14.48 -7.33 7.96
C LYS A 313 14.82 -7.09 9.44
N ASP A 314 15.38 -5.93 9.75
CA ASP A 314 15.86 -5.62 11.09
C ASP A 314 14.77 -5.04 12.00
N ILE A 315 13.70 -4.47 11.42
CA ILE A 315 12.53 -3.98 12.18
C ILE A 315 11.73 -5.17 12.74
N LYS A 316 11.29 -5.03 14.00
CA LYS A 316 10.52 -6.08 14.70
C LYS A 316 9.04 -5.76 14.88
N ASP A 317 8.66 -4.50 14.70
CA ASP A 317 7.28 -4.04 14.77
C ASP A 317 6.50 -4.41 13.50
N LYS A 318 5.18 -4.47 13.65
CA LYS A 318 4.25 -4.85 12.56
C LYS A 318 3.71 -3.67 11.77
N ILE A 319 3.85 -2.45 12.28
CA ILE A 319 3.33 -1.23 11.67
C ILE A 319 4.43 -0.18 11.64
N VAL A 320 4.77 0.33 10.46
CA VAL A 320 5.83 1.31 10.26
C VAL A 320 5.30 2.52 9.50
N LEU A 321 5.42 3.72 10.05
CA LEU A 321 5.18 4.98 9.35
C LEU A 321 6.43 5.43 8.60
N THR A 322 6.24 5.82 7.35
CA THR A 322 7.31 6.35 6.50
C THR A 322 6.95 7.73 5.95
N GLY A 323 7.96 8.47 5.49
CA GLY A 323 7.80 9.77 4.84
C GLY A 323 7.55 9.71 3.32
N ASP A 324 7.38 8.51 2.75
CA ASP A 324 7.17 8.34 1.29
C ASP A 324 5.91 9.07 0.82
N GLY A 325 5.94 9.60 -0.40
CA GLY A 325 4.89 10.45 -0.98
C GLY A 325 5.15 11.95 -0.84
N ALA A 326 6.04 12.37 0.08
CA ALA A 326 6.35 13.78 0.28
C ALA A 326 7.08 14.40 -0.93
N ASP A 327 8.04 13.67 -1.51
CA ASP A 327 8.80 14.15 -2.67
C ASP A 327 7.89 14.32 -3.89
N GLU A 328 6.97 13.40 -4.11
CA GLU A 328 6.04 13.37 -5.24
C GLU A 328 4.97 14.45 -5.15
N LEU A 329 4.50 14.76 -3.93
CA LEU A 329 3.51 15.81 -3.71
C LEU A 329 4.11 17.22 -3.67
N PHE A 330 5.32 17.39 -3.11
CA PHE A 330 5.87 18.71 -2.75
C PHE A 330 7.23 19.02 -3.39
N GLY A 331 7.57 18.32 -4.47
CA GLY A 331 8.69 18.68 -5.33
C GLY A 331 10.05 18.41 -4.71
N GLY A 332 10.28 17.14 -4.40
CA GLY A 332 11.56 16.66 -3.89
C GLY A 332 12.60 16.32 -4.97
N TYR A 333 12.16 16.02 -6.19
CA TYR A 333 13.04 15.63 -7.28
C TYR A 333 13.47 16.82 -8.15
N ARG A 334 14.68 16.73 -8.71
CA ARG A 334 15.27 17.80 -9.55
C ARG A 334 14.39 18.21 -10.73
N ARG A 335 13.64 17.27 -11.33
CA ARG A 335 12.75 17.50 -12.49
C ARG A 335 11.69 18.58 -12.24
N ILE A 336 11.31 18.81 -10.98
CA ILE A 336 10.34 19.85 -10.66
C ILE A 336 10.87 21.28 -10.83
N ALA A 337 12.17 21.45 -11.01
CA ALA A 337 12.72 22.74 -11.42
C ALA A 337 12.49 23.00 -12.93
N GLU A 338 12.18 21.97 -13.70
CA GLU A 338 12.04 22.04 -15.17
C GLU A 338 10.58 22.08 -15.61
N TYR A 339 9.70 21.30 -14.97
CA TYR A 339 8.26 21.26 -15.26
C TYR A 339 7.44 20.71 -14.09
N ASP A 340 6.12 20.96 -14.14
CA ASP A 340 5.12 20.43 -13.19
C ASP A 340 4.99 18.91 -13.35
N SER A 341 5.72 18.18 -12.51
CA SER A 341 5.85 16.71 -12.54
C SER A 341 4.95 16.01 -11.54
N GLN A 342 4.23 16.74 -10.66
CA GLN A 342 3.50 16.11 -9.56
C GLN A 342 2.45 15.10 -10.06
N TYR A 343 1.75 15.39 -11.15
CA TYR A 343 0.72 14.48 -11.62
C TYR A 343 1.32 13.14 -12.10
N SER A 344 2.46 13.18 -12.81
CA SER A 344 3.16 11.95 -13.21
C SER A 344 3.80 11.24 -12.01
N ASP A 345 4.37 12.00 -11.07
CA ASP A 345 5.03 11.43 -9.90
C ASP A 345 4.00 10.73 -8.98
N VAL A 346 2.82 11.33 -8.80
CA VAL A 346 1.75 10.82 -7.95
C VAL A 346 0.97 9.66 -8.59
N PHE A 347 0.65 9.75 -9.88
CA PHE A 347 -0.24 8.78 -10.54
C PHE A 347 0.47 7.79 -11.46
N GLN A 348 1.78 7.92 -11.67
CA GLN A 348 2.57 6.95 -12.43
C GLN A 348 3.77 6.42 -11.62
N GLU A 349 4.67 7.28 -11.15
CA GLU A 349 5.87 6.80 -10.46
C GLU A 349 5.54 6.17 -9.10
N LEU A 350 4.70 6.81 -8.27
CA LEU A 350 4.27 6.25 -6.98
C LEU A 350 3.62 4.86 -7.11
N PRO A 351 2.54 4.66 -7.90
CA PRO A 351 1.82 3.38 -7.94
C PRO A 351 2.64 2.24 -8.54
N PHE A 352 3.46 2.54 -9.55
CA PHE A 352 4.11 1.54 -10.39
C PHE A 352 5.58 1.30 -10.07
N TYR A 353 6.16 2.11 -9.18
CA TYR A 353 7.54 1.96 -8.72
C TYR A 353 7.64 1.97 -7.19
N HIS A 354 7.43 3.13 -6.55
CA HIS A 354 7.74 3.29 -5.12
C HIS A 354 6.84 2.48 -4.20
N LEU A 355 5.51 2.57 -4.37
CA LEU A 355 4.55 1.89 -3.50
C LEU A 355 4.60 0.36 -3.65
N LEU A 356 4.74 -0.12 -4.89
CA LEU A 356 4.93 -1.54 -5.17
C LEU A 356 6.16 -2.08 -4.44
N ARG A 357 7.32 -1.40 -4.58
CA ARG A 357 8.57 -1.80 -3.93
C ARG A 357 8.42 -1.80 -2.41
N ILE A 358 7.87 -0.73 -1.84
CA ILE A 358 7.71 -0.58 -0.38
C ILE A 358 6.80 -1.69 0.17
N ASP A 359 5.65 -1.95 -0.47
CA ASP A 359 4.73 -3.02 -0.03
C ASP A 359 5.41 -4.38 -0.10
N ARG A 360 6.11 -4.71 -1.19
CA ARG A 360 6.81 -6.00 -1.35
C ARG A 360 7.91 -6.20 -0.31
N MET A 361 8.78 -5.21 -0.13
CA MET A 361 9.89 -5.33 0.82
C MET A 361 9.42 -5.40 2.26
N SER A 362 8.43 -4.59 2.65
CA SER A 362 7.90 -4.60 4.02
C SER A 362 7.08 -5.85 4.31
N MET A 363 6.18 -6.26 3.41
CA MET A 363 5.33 -7.42 3.62
C MET A 363 6.08 -8.75 3.56
N ASN A 364 7.27 -8.81 2.93
CA ASN A 364 8.15 -9.96 3.06
C ASN A 364 8.54 -10.28 4.52
N PHE A 365 8.52 -9.27 5.39
CA PHE A 365 8.77 -9.40 6.83
C PHE A 365 7.49 -9.25 7.67
N THR A 366 6.32 -9.33 7.02
CA THR A 366 5.01 -9.16 7.66
C THR A 366 4.90 -7.79 8.35
N ILE A 367 5.34 -6.74 7.66
CA ILE A 367 5.29 -5.35 8.15
C ILE A 367 4.34 -4.55 7.28
N GLU A 368 3.35 -3.90 7.90
CA GLU A 368 2.51 -2.92 7.24
C GLU A 368 3.14 -1.53 7.26
N CYS A 369 3.49 -1.02 6.08
CA CYS A 369 3.89 0.37 5.92
C CYS A 369 2.69 1.30 5.78
N ARG A 370 2.73 2.46 6.45
CA ARG A 370 1.74 3.54 6.37
C ARG A 370 2.42 4.85 5.98
N ASN A 371 1.84 5.60 5.06
CA ASN A 371 2.45 6.80 4.48
C ASN A 371 1.51 8.00 4.72
N PRO A 372 1.74 8.82 5.76
CA PRO A 372 0.84 9.94 6.07
C PRO A 372 0.76 11.02 4.99
N PHE A 373 1.82 11.23 4.22
CA PHE A 373 1.77 12.11 3.06
C PHE A 373 0.76 11.65 2.00
N LEU A 374 0.48 10.35 1.95
CA LEU A 374 -0.49 9.75 1.03
C LEU A 374 -1.89 9.63 1.64
N GLY A 375 -2.21 10.41 2.68
CA GLY A 375 -3.59 10.64 3.09
C GLY A 375 -4.38 11.21 1.92
N HIS A 376 -5.54 10.64 1.60
CA HIS A 376 -6.25 11.05 0.39
C HIS A 376 -6.60 12.55 0.39
N ASP A 377 -6.97 13.07 1.55
CA ASP A 377 -7.23 14.49 1.75
C ASP A 377 -5.96 15.36 1.65
N VAL A 378 -4.80 14.84 2.07
CA VAL A 378 -3.50 15.49 1.88
C VAL A 378 -3.18 15.60 0.40
N ILE A 379 -3.38 14.52 -0.37
CA ILE A 379 -3.15 14.49 -1.82
C ILE A 379 -4.10 15.46 -2.53
N ARG A 380 -5.41 15.36 -2.26
CA ARG A 380 -6.43 16.29 -2.81
C ARG A 380 -6.00 17.73 -2.62
N LYS A 381 -5.67 18.12 -1.38
CA LYS A 381 -5.25 19.49 -1.09
C LYS A 381 -3.95 19.85 -1.79
N ALA A 382 -2.94 18.99 -1.74
CA ALA A 382 -1.63 19.22 -2.36
C ALA A 382 -1.72 19.44 -3.88
N LEU A 383 -2.59 18.71 -4.57
CA LEU A 383 -2.81 18.86 -6.01
C LEU A 383 -3.50 20.18 -6.38
N THR A 384 -4.23 20.82 -5.46
CA THR A 384 -4.82 22.15 -5.68
C THR A 384 -3.87 23.31 -5.38
N LEU A 385 -2.72 23.06 -4.75
CA LEU A 385 -1.78 24.12 -4.42
C LEU A 385 -1.16 24.72 -5.69
N PRO A 386 -0.97 26.06 -5.75
CA PRO A 386 -0.26 26.68 -6.86
C PRO A 386 1.12 26.07 -7.03
N TYR A 387 1.56 25.86 -8.27
CA TYR A 387 2.87 25.28 -8.57
C TYR A 387 4.03 25.92 -7.78
N SER A 388 4.01 27.24 -7.61
CA SER A 388 5.01 27.99 -6.81
C SER A 388 5.12 27.56 -5.35
N GLU A 389 4.05 26.99 -4.77
CA GLU A 389 4.03 26.53 -3.38
C GLU A 389 4.48 25.08 -3.23
N ARG A 390 4.44 24.31 -4.32
CA ARG A 390 4.77 22.87 -4.36
C ARG A 390 6.02 22.52 -5.17
N MET A 391 6.66 23.49 -5.83
CA MET A 391 7.89 23.29 -6.61
C MET A 391 9.19 23.26 -5.79
N HIS A 392 9.12 23.52 -4.48
CA HIS A 392 10.28 23.40 -3.60
C HIS A 392 9.85 23.07 -2.17
N LYS A 393 10.43 22.03 -1.59
CA LYS A 393 10.23 21.63 -0.18
C LYS A 393 10.49 22.73 0.87
N LYS A 394 11.08 23.88 0.49
CA LYS A 394 11.25 25.04 1.39
C LYS A 394 9.98 25.89 1.49
N HIS A 395 9.13 25.89 0.46
CA HIS A 395 7.82 26.53 0.49
C HIS A 395 6.80 25.70 1.26
N PHE A 396 6.95 24.38 1.25
CA PHE A 396 6.23 23.46 2.13
C PHE A 396 6.38 23.81 3.63
N LYS A 397 7.54 24.35 4.04
CA LYS A 397 7.76 24.86 5.42
C LYS A 397 6.97 26.13 5.79
N ARG A 398 6.32 26.78 4.81
CA ARG A 398 5.44 27.94 5.09
C ARG A 398 3.99 27.51 5.23
N SER A 399 3.64 26.35 4.68
CA SER A 399 2.29 25.77 4.71
C SER A 399 2.12 24.69 5.79
N ILE A 400 3.23 24.21 6.37
CA ILE A 400 3.33 23.33 7.55
C ILE A 400 4.32 23.93 8.54
#